data_AF-A0A2M6Y2R7-F1
#
_entry.id   AF-A0A2M6Y2R7-F1
#
_cell.length_a   1.000
_cell.length_b   1.000
_cell.length_c   1.000
_cell.angle_alpha   90.00
_cell.angle_beta   90.00
_cell.angle_gamma   90.00
#
_symmetry.space_group_name_H-M   'P 1'
#
loop_
_entity.id
_entity.type
_entity.pdbx_description
1 polymer ?
#
loop_
_entity_poly.entity_id
_entity_poly.type
_entity_poly.pdbx_seq_one_letter_code
_entity_poly.pdbx_strand_id
1 'polypeptide(L)'
;FISPLDRVLHVVVYREKEEVLKLIAPYAKYLQNVSLNVPSADVPGWLETLADLGVSRICRAGAMPSPSMMWHHDGLRPLSEMVRFCDLEGAAS
;
A
#
# COMPACT_ATOMS: atom_id res chain seq x y z
N PHE A 1 5.60 30.58 -12.27
CA PHE A 1 6.47 29.39 -12.22
C PHE A 1 5.77 28.34 -11.37
N ILE A 2 5.22 27.31 -12.03
CA ILE A 2 4.55 26.18 -11.40
C ILE A 2 5.64 25.18 -11.01
N SER A 3 5.60 24.63 -9.80
CA SER A 3 6.52 23.56 -9.37
C SER A 3 6.51 22.41 -10.40
N PRO A 4 7.66 21.89 -10.87
CA PRO A 4 7.76 20.90 -11.95
C PRO A 4 7.32 19.48 -11.57
N LEU A 5 6.78 19.30 -10.36
CA LEU A 5 6.22 18.06 -9.86
C LEU A 5 4.84 18.43 -9.33
N ASP A 6 3.80 17.83 -9.88
CA ASP A 6 2.38 17.99 -9.54
C ASP A 6 2.08 17.58 -8.09
N ARG A 7 2.69 18.26 -7.13
CA ARG A 7 2.59 18.00 -5.68
C ARG A 7 1.36 18.71 -5.15
N VAL A 8 0.20 18.22 -5.54
CA VAL A 8 -1.09 18.68 -5.05
C VAL A 8 -1.56 17.81 -3.88
N LEU A 9 -2.16 18.44 -2.87
CA LEU A 9 -2.82 17.75 -1.77
C LEU A 9 -4.33 17.91 -1.91
N HIS A 10 -5.04 16.80 -2.00
CA HIS A 10 -6.50 16.78 -1.98
C HIS A 10 -6.97 16.45 -0.56
N VAL A 11 -7.73 17.37 0.04
CA VAL A 11 -8.38 17.15 1.33
C VAL A 11 -9.88 17.03 1.09
N VAL A 12 -10.45 15.88 1.43
CA VAL A 12 -11.86 15.58 1.22
C VAL A 12 -12.46 15.13 2.55
N VAL A 13 -13.61 15.71 2.89
CA VAL A 13 -14.42 15.27 4.02
C VAL A 13 -15.32 14.14 3.55
N TYR A 14 -15.43 13.08 4.34
CA TYR A 14 -16.32 11.95 4.11
C TYR A 14 -17.11 11.66 5.40
N ARG A 15 -18.21 10.94 5.30
CA ARG A 15 -18.98 10.47 6.47
C ARG A 15 -18.86 8.97 6.61
N GLU A 16 -19.02 8.28 5.49
CA GLU A 16 -19.00 6.82 5.42
C GLU A 16 -17.75 6.32 4.70
N LYS A 17 -17.30 5.12 5.08
CA LYS A 17 -16.13 4.45 4.51
C LYS A 17 -16.26 4.30 2.99
N GLU A 18 -17.45 3.98 2.50
CA GLU A 18 -17.75 3.73 1.09
C GLU A 18 -17.50 4.95 0.21
N GLU A 19 -17.62 6.17 0.76
CA GLU A 19 -17.32 7.41 0.04
C GLU A 19 -15.83 7.49 -0.30
N VAL A 20 -14.97 7.15 0.66
CA VAL A 20 -13.51 7.11 0.46
C VAL A 20 -13.14 6.07 -0.58
N LEU A 21 -13.73 4.87 -0.49
CA LEU A 21 -13.45 3.78 -1.43
C LEU A 21 -13.84 4.15 -2.86
N LYS A 22 -15.01 4.77 -3.05
CA LYS A 22 -15.45 5.28 -4.36
C LYS A 22 -14.51 6.35 -4.90
N LEU A 23 -14.00 7.23 -4.03
CA LEU A 23 -13.07 8.29 -4.41
C LEU A 23 -11.72 7.73 -4.90
N ILE A 24 -11.20 6.69 -4.23
CA ILE A 24 -9.86 6.15 -4.55
C ILE A 24 -9.89 5.03 -5.59
N ALA A 25 -11.03 4.36 -5.81
CA ALA A 25 -11.16 3.24 -6.75
C ALA A 25 -10.65 3.52 -8.18
N PRO A 26 -10.88 4.71 -8.80
CA PRO A 26 -10.31 5.02 -10.12
C PRO A 26 -8.78 4.99 -10.18
N TYR A 27 -8.13 5.12 -9.03
CA TYR A 27 -6.68 5.12 -8.89
C TYR A 27 -6.11 3.78 -8.42
N ALA A 28 -6.93 2.73 -8.26
CA ALA A 28 -6.53 1.43 -7.70
C ALA A 28 -5.18 0.90 -8.23
N LYS A 29 -4.98 0.94 -9.55
CA LYS A 29 -3.73 0.55 -10.24
C LYS A 29 -2.48 1.37 -9.87
N TYR A 30 -2.65 2.49 -9.18
CA TYR A 30 -1.59 3.40 -8.74
C TYR A 30 -1.51 3.51 -7.21
N LEU A 31 -2.41 2.86 -6.46
CA LEU A 31 -2.44 2.91 -5.00
C LEU A 31 -1.36 2.00 -4.40
N GLN A 32 -0.18 2.54 -4.13
CA GLN A 32 0.89 1.77 -3.50
C GLN A 32 0.76 1.71 -1.98
N ASN A 33 0.52 2.85 -1.34
CA ASN A 33 0.57 2.97 0.11
C ASN A 33 -0.60 3.78 0.65
N VAL A 34 -1.04 3.42 1.87
CA VAL A 34 -2.02 4.18 2.63
C VAL A 34 -1.51 4.38 4.05
N SER A 35 -1.66 5.60 4.54
CA SER A 35 -1.55 5.90 5.96
C SER A 35 -2.96 5.90 6.56
N LEU A 36 -3.22 5.01 7.51
CA LEU A 36 -4.51 4.91 8.18
C LEU A 36 -4.40 5.41 9.62
N ASN A 37 -5.31 6.29 10.02
CA ASN A 37 -5.42 6.80 11.39
C ASN A 37 -6.90 6.80 11.80
N VAL A 38 -7.37 5.65 12.26
CA VAL A 38 -8.76 5.38 12.67
C VAL A 38 -8.76 4.68 14.03
N PRO A 39 -9.90 4.63 14.75
CA PRO A 39 -10.01 3.82 15.96
C PRO A 39 -9.59 2.36 15.72
N SER A 40 -8.93 1.74 16.71
CA SER A 40 -8.40 0.37 16.56
C SER A 40 -9.46 -0.67 16.19
N ALA A 41 -10.70 -0.47 16.63
CA ALA A 41 -11.83 -1.33 16.29
C ALA A 41 -12.19 -1.31 14.80
N ASP A 42 -11.91 -0.21 14.10
CA ASP A 42 -12.27 -0.03 12.69
C ASP A 42 -11.16 -0.50 11.73
N VAL A 43 -9.94 -0.69 12.24
CA VAL A 43 -8.77 -1.08 11.46
C VAL A 43 -9.03 -2.33 10.61
N PRO A 44 -9.56 -3.45 11.15
CA PRO A 44 -9.78 -4.66 10.35
C PRO A 44 -10.67 -4.40 9.12
N GLY A 45 -11.74 -3.63 9.30
CA GLY A 45 -12.65 -3.28 8.21
C GLY A 45 -11.96 -2.46 7.12
N TRP A 46 -11.06 -1.54 7.47
CA TRP A 46 -10.27 -0.79 6.49
C TRP A 46 -9.20 -1.64 5.80
N LEU A 47 -8.52 -2.51 6.54
CA LEU A 47 -7.44 -3.34 5.98
C LEU A 47 -7.93 -4.21 4.82
N GLU A 48 -9.04 -4.92 5.00
CA GLU A 48 -9.61 -5.80 3.98
C GLU A 48 -9.90 -5.04 2.68
N THR A 49 -10.67 -3.96 2.77
CA THR A 49 -11.11 -3.25 1.55
C THR A 49 -10.00 -2.46 0.87
N LEU A 50 -9.01 -1.97 1.63
CA LEU A 50 -7.85 -1.31 1.04
C LEU A 50 -6.93 -2.33 0.33
N ALA A 51 -6.76 -3.52 0.92
CA ALA A 51 -6.00 -4.60 0.29
C ALA A 51 -6.66 -5.05 -1.03
N ASP A 52 -7.98 -5.21 -1.05
CA ASP A 52 -8.74 -5.57 -2.26
C ASP A 52 -8.62 -4.53 -3.38
N LEU A 53 -8.43 -3.26 -3.02
CA LEU A 53 -8.17 -2.17 -3.97
C LEU A 53 -6.73 -2.12 -4.49
N GLY A 54 -5.86 -3.03 -4.03
CA GLY A 54 -4.47 -3.14 -4.50
C GLY A 54 -3.44 -2.40 -3.65
N VAL A 55 -3.82 -1.88 -2.47
CA VAL A 55 -2.85 -1.25 -1.56
C VAL A 55 -1.85 -2.28 -1.06
N SER A 56 -0.58 -2.10 -1.39
CA SER A 56 0.50 -3.03 -1.01
C SER A 56 1.14 -2.71 0.36
N ARG A 57 0.88 -1.53 0.92
CA ARG A 57 1.38 -1.13 2.25
C ARG A 57 0.40 -0.23 3.01
N ILE A 58 0.03 -0.65 4.22
CA ILE A 58 -0.76 0.17 5.17
C ILE A 58 0.09 0.48 6.40
N CYS A 59 0.15 1.74 6.81
CA CYS A 59 0.97 2.18 7.94
C CYS A 59 0.29 3.30 8.74
N ARG A 60 0.88 3.67 9.89
CA ARG A 60 0.43 4.85 10.65
C ARG A 60 0.90 6.14 9.99
N ALA A 61 0.19 7.23 10.25
CA ALA A 61 0.59 8.56 9.84
C ALA A 61 2.03 8.88 10.30
N GLY A 62 2.83 9.44 9.40
CA GLY A 62 4.25 9.76 9.63
C GLY A 62 5.22 8.59 9.42
N ALA A 63 4.76 7.34 9.35
CA ALA A 63 5.65 6.19 9.10
C ALA A 63 5.94 5.92 7.62
N MET A 64 5.16 6.52 6.72
CA MET A 64 5.26 6.31 5.27
C MET A 64 6.67 6.57 4.69
N PRO A 65 7.42 7.63 5.08
CA PRO A 65 8.75 7.93 4.54
C PRO A 65 9.86 6.95 4.96
N SER A 66 9.60 6.05 5.90
CA SER A 66 10.61 5.11 6.43
C SER A 66 10.24 3.66 6.12
N PRO A 67 10.34 3.19 4.85
CA PRO A 67 10.10 1.81 4.49
C PRO A 67 11.14 0.85 5.09
N SER A 68 10.71 -0.34 5.54
CA SER A 68 11.62 -1.46 5.75
C SER A 68 12.09 -2.02 4.40
N MET A 69 13.36 -2.45 4.31
CA MET A 69 13.92 -3.15 3.13
C MET A 69 13.21 -4.47 2.80
N MET A 70 12.44 -5.02 3.74
CA MET A 70 11.68 -6.24 3.54
C MET A 70 10.28 -6.00 2.95
N TRP A 71 9.83 -4.75 2.84
CA TRP A 71 8.50 -4.47 2.34
C TRP A 71 8.39 -4.68 0.85
N HIS A 72 7.23 -5.18 0.44
CA HIS A 72 6.92 -5.43 -0.95
C HIS A 72 6.66 -4.08 -1.65
N HIS A 73 7.27 -3.89 -2.82
CA HIS A 73 6.89 -2.83 -3.76
C HIS A 73 5.96 -3.48 -4.78
N ASP A 74 4.77 -2.89 -4.98
CA ASP A 74 3.77 -3.39 -5.93
C ASP A 74 3.37 -4.86 -5.68
N GLY A 75 3.46 -5.31 -4.42
CA GLY A 75 3.17 -6.69 -4.01
C GLY A 75 4.32 -7.68 -4.20
N LEU A 76 5.46 -7.27 -4.76
CA LEU A 76 6.64 -8.09 -4.99
C LEU A 76 7.77 -7.79 -4.01
N ARG A 77 8.58 -8.80 -3.68
CA ARG A 77 9.76 -8.62 -2.82
C ARG A 77 10.82 -7.86 -3.61
N PRO A 78 11.26 -6.67 -3.20
CA PRO A 78 12.16 -5.85 -4.03
C PRO A 78 13.49 -6.56 -4.34
N LEU A 79 13.95 -7.39 -3.39
CA LEU A 79 15.19 -8.15 -3.56
C LEU A 79 15.02 -9.40 -4.44
N SER A 80 13.80 -9.90 -4.69
CA SER A 80 13.63 -11.12 -5.50
C SER A 80 14.04 -10.90 -6.96
N GLU A 81 13.94 -9.68 -7.46
CA GLU A 81 14.43 -9.32 -8.80
C GLU A 81 15.96 -9.23 -8.88
N MET A 82 16.64 -9.11 -7.73
CA MET A 82 18.09 -8.91 -7.64
C MET A 82 18.87 -10.21 -7.37
N VAL A 83 18.19 -11.33 -7.17
CA VAL A 83 18.79 -12.62 -6.82
C VAL A 83 18.47 -13.68 -7.87
N ARG A 84 19.27 -14.74 -7.91
CA ARG A 84 18.96 -15.96 -8.68
C ARG A 84 18.49 -17.04 -7.74
N PHE A 85 17.34 -17.63 -8.03
CA PHE A 85 16.82 -18.77 -7.30
C PHE A 85 17.40 -20.07 -7.88
N CYS A 86 17.73 -21.01 -7.00
CA CYS A 86 18.14 -22.37 -7.34
C CYS A 86 17.41 -23.30 -6.36
N ASP A 87 16.46 -24.07 -6.88
CA ASP A 87 15.64 -24.99 -6.10
C ASP A 87 16.31 -26.37 -6.06
N LEU A 88 16.32 -27.00 -4.88
CA LEU A 88 16.76 -28.38 -4.68
C LEU A 88 15.56 -29.22 -4.27
N GLU A 89 15.09 -30.08 -5.17
CA GLU A 89 14.05 -31.05 -4.88
C GLU A 89 14.67 -32.39 -4.47
N GLY A 90 14.29 -32.89 -3.29
CA GLY A 90 14.72 -34.19 -2.78
C GLY A 90 16.20 -34.21 -2.36
N ALA A 91 16.46 -34.21 -1.05
CA ALA A 91 17.72 -34.75 -0.58
C ALA A 91 17.73 -36.24 -0.96
N ALA A 92 18.66 -36.65 -1.83
CA ALA A 92 18.85 -38.06 -2.12
C ALA A 92 19.11 -38.80 -0.80
N SER A 93 18.18 -39.68 -0.43
CA SER A 93 18.34 -40.72 0.58
C SER A 93 17.87 -42.04 0.01
#